data_AF-A0A4Y9MHH7-F1
#
_entry.id   AF-A0A4Y9MHH7-F1
#
_cell.length_a   1.000
_cell.length_b   1.000
_cell.length_c   1.000
_cell.angle_alpha   90.00
_cell.angle_beta   90.00
_cell.angle_gamma   90.00
#
_symmetry.space_group_name_H-M   'P 1'
#
loop_
_entity.id
_entity.type
_entity.pdbx_description
1 polymer ?
#
loop_
_entity_poly.entity_id
_entity_poly.type
_entity_poly.pdbx_seq_one_letter_code
_entity_poly.pdbx_strand_id
1 'polypeptide(L)'
;MAITVGDAASLEAVLDLAARAPSVGNSQPWRWRVAPDGVHLYADWARRLGDTDADRRDVLLSCGAVLDHCVVALAARGWRPAVRRLPDSADTGHLAMVELIGAPPDPTGARLADAIAGRRTDRRPYRQDPIPAGTLESFYAVAARLGVEFGVVPRMRWTHDGGDGVALRYGENAVAGADRNGGDGAALIGLATADDDERAALRAGEALSRIAVSAAAMGLASCPLTAPLHRVRDRLALSCDLFEGELYPQALLRVGWAPADGPRPAGGPRRTVAETTVWDLGSG
;
A
#
# COMPACT_ATOMS: atom_id res chain seq x y z
N MET A 1 24.94 -0.27 -11.43
CA MET A 1 25.75 -1.51 -11.43
C MET A 1 24.95 -2.53 -12.21
N ALA A 2 25.56 -3.32 -13.10
CA ALA A 2 24.81 -4.37 -13.80
C ALA A 2 24.46 -5.48 -12.80
N ILE A 3 23.21 -5.92 -12.79
CA ILE A 3 22.77 -7.07 -12.00
C ILE A 3 23.37 -8.34 -12.62
N THR A 4 23.93 -9.21 -11.79
CA THR A 4 24.57 -10.46 -12.22
C THR A 4 23.90 -11.68 -11.60
N VAL A 5 24.26 -12.88 -12.08
CA VAL A 5 23.81 -14.15 -11.47
C VAL A 5 24.18 -14.25 -9.99
N GLY A 6 25.29 -13.62 -9.56
CA GLY A 6 25.71 -13.59 -8.16
C GLY A 6 24.75 -12.82 -7.24
N ASP A 7 23.93 -11.94 -7.79
CA ASP A 7 22.94 -11.15 -7.05
C ASP A 7 21.58 -11.86 -6.90
N ALA A 8 21.36 -12.96 -7.63
CA ALA A 8 20.06 -13.62 -7.77
C ALA A 8 19.47 -14.07 -6.43
N ALA A 9 20.24 -14.77 -5.59
CA ALA A 9 19.75 -15.24 -4.28
C ALA A 9 19.36 -14.08 -3.35
N SER A 10 20.13 -12.98 -3.38
CA SER A 10 19.82 -11.79 -2.58
C SER A 10 18.57 -11.08 -3.08
N LEU A 11 18.39 -10.98 -4.41
CA LEU A 11 17.18 -10.43 -5.02
C LEU A 11 15.95 -11.31 -4.84
N GLU A 12 16.09 -12.63 -4.86
CA GLU A 12 15.01 -13.56 -4.54
C GLU A 12 14.48 -13.30 -3.14
N ALA A 13 15.38 -13.16 -2.15
CA ALA A 13 15.00 -12.83 -0.78
C ALA A 13 14.42 -11.41 -0.62
N VAL A 14 14.73 -10.47 -1.52
CA VAL A 14 14.06 -9.16 -1.59
C VAL A 14 12.63 -9.32 -2.09
N LEU A 15 12.44 -10.04 -3.20
CA LEU A 15 11.14 -10.22 -3.84
C LEU A 15 10.18 -11.05 -2.98
N ASP A 16 10.69 -12.05 -2.25
CA ASP A 16 9.91 -12.81 -1.28
C ASP A 16 9.39 -11.92 -0.14
N LEU A 17 10.25 -11.05 0.42
CA LEU A 17 9.83 -10.06 1.41
C LEU A 17 8.85 -9.05 0.81
N ALA A 18 9.09 -8.60 -0.43
CA ALA A 18 8.23 -7.67 -1.13
C ALA A 18 6.81 -8.23 -1.32
N ALA A 19 6.68 -9.52 -1.62
CA ALA A 19 5.40 -10.21 -1.80
C ALA A 19 4.48 -10.13 -0.56
N ARG A 20 5.00 -9.75 0.62
CA ARG A 20 4.19 -9.48 1.83
C ARG A 20 3.29 -8.23 1.70
N ALA A 21 3.47 -7.43 0.65
CA ALA A 21 2.64 -6.28 0.34
C ALA A 21 1.13 -6.60 0.37
N PRO A 22 0.29 -5.66 0.83
CA PRO A 22 -1.16 -5.80 0.72
C PRO A 22 -1.60 -5.70 -0.75
N SER A 23 -2.63 -6.46 -1.11
CA SER A 23 -3.35 -6.33 -2.38
C SER A 23 -4.83 -6.59 -2.16
N VAL A 24 -5.68 -5.96 -2.96
CA VAL A 24 -7.14 -6.14 -2.87
C VAL A 24 -7.50 -7.60 -3.13
N GLY A 25 -8.33 -8.18 -2.26
CA GLY A 25 -8.67 -9.61 -2.28
C GLY A 25 -7.46 -10.55 -2.16
N ASN A 26 -6.29 -10.05 -1.71
CA ASN A 26 -5.02 -10.76 -1.77
C ASN A 26 -4.67 -11.27 -3.19
N SER A 27 -5.14 -10.55 -4.22
CA SER A 27 -5.02 -10.92 -5.64
C SER A 27 -3.57 -10.99 -6.11
N GLN A 28 -2.65 -10.22 -5.50
CA GLN A 28 -1.23 -10.09 -5.82
C GLN A 28 -1.02 -9.90 -7.34
N PRO A 29 -1.51 -8.80 -7.92
CA PRO A 29 -1.62 -8.62 -9.37
C PRO A 29 -0.33 -8.05 -9.98
N TRP A 30 0.83 -8.62 -9.64
CA TRP A 30 2.14 -8.15 -10.09
C TRP A 30 2.97 -9.27 -10.70
N ARG A 31 3.83 -8.87 -11.64
CA ARG A 31 4.90 -9.71 -12.21
C ARG A 31 6.21 -8.94 -12.19
N TRP A 32 7.28 -9.65 -11.86
CA TRP A 32 8.63 -9.12 -11.84
C TRP A 32 9.43 -9.68 -13.03
N ARG A 33 10.31 -8.86 -13.58
CA ARG A 33 11.36 -9.27 -14.51
C ARG A 33 12.67 -8.74 -14.02
N VAL A 34 13.61 -9.62 -13.69
CA VAL A 34 14.96 -9.23 -13.24
C VAL A 34 15.90 -9.33 -14.43
N ALA A 35 16.50 -8.20 -14.82
CA ALA A 35 17.39 -8.09 -15.96
C ALA A 35 18.69 -7.37 -15.55
N PRO A 36 19.76 -7.39 -16.38
CA PRO A 36 21.03 -6.78 -16.01
C PRO A 36 20.94 -5.28 -15.73
N ASP A 37 19.97 -4.58 -16.30
CA ASP A 37 19.73 -3.15 -16.12
C ASP A 37 18.86 -2.82 -14.91
N GLY A 38 18.12 -3.77 -14.34
CA GLY A 38 17.30 -3.53 -13.15
C GLY A 38 16.23 -4.57 -12.86
N VAL A 39 15.41 -4.24 -11.87
CA VAL A 39 14.21 -5.01 -11.49
C VAL A 39 12.97 -4.29 -12.04
N HIS A 40 12.25 -4.94 -12.95
CA HIS A 40 11.07 -4.39 -13.61
C HIS A 40 9.79 -4.95 -12.99
N LEU A 41 8.82 -4.07 -12.78
CA LEU A 41 7.49 -4.38 -12.28
C LEU A 41 6.45 -4.22 -13.38
N TYR A 42 5.64 -5.26 -13.59
CA TYR A 42 4.52 -5.27 -14.50
C TYR A 42 3.21 -5.56 -13.76
N ALA A 43 2.10 -5.02 -14.27
CA ALA A 43 0.76 -5.38 -13.84
C ALA A 43 0.37 -6.77 -14.37
N ASP A 44 -0.21 -7.61 -13.51
CA ASP A 44 -0.89 -8.85 -13.93
C ASP A 44 -2.40 -8.60 -14.04
N TRP A 45 -2.82 -8.03 -15.17
CA TRP A 45 -4.23 -7.67 -15.40
C TRP A 45 -5.18 -8.87 -15.36
N ALA A 46 -4.70 -10.10 -15.55
CA ALA A 46 -5.51 -11.31 -15.42
C ALA A 46 -5.97 -11.58 -13.97
N ARG A 47 -5.39 -10.89 -12.98
CA ARG A 47 -5.71 -11.02 -11.55
C ARG A 47 -6.63 -9.91 -11.03
N ARG A 48 -7.14 -9.05 -11.90
CA ARG A 48 -8.18 -8.07 -11.55
C ARG A 48 -9.44 -8.78 -11.05
N LEU A 49 -10.14 -8.18 -10.09
CA LEU A 49 -11.33 -8.77 -9.45
C LEU A 49 -12.65 -8.32 -10.09
N GLY A 50 -12.59 -7.44 -11.09
CA GLY A 50 -13.71 -6.90 -11.84
C GLY A 50 -13.24 -6.15 -13.08
N ASP A 51 -14.16 -5.44 -13.72
CA ASP A 51 -13.91 -4.71 -14.98
C ASP A 51 -14.29 -3.22 -14.89
N THR A 52 -14.31 -2.66 -13.68
CA THR A 52 -14.56 -1.23 -13.45
C THR A 52 -13.24 -0.45 -13.34
N ASP A 53 -13.31 0.88 -13.49
CA ASP A 53 -12.15 1.76 -13.26
C ASP A 53 -11.59 1.64 -11.83
N ALA A 54 -12.46 1.35 -10.85
CA ALA A 54 -12.04 1.08 -9.48
C ALA A 54 -11.20 -0.21 -9.40
N ASP A 55 -11.58 -1.26 -10.13
CA ASP A 55 -10.83 -2.51 -10.18
C ASP A 55 -9.46 -2.32 -10.86
N ARG A 56 -9.38 -1.45 -11.88
CA ARG A 56 -8.09 -1.07 -12.50
C ARG A 56 -7.20 -0.34 -11.50
N ARG A 57 -7.75 0.66 -10.78
CA ARG A 57 -7.04 1.38 -9.73
C ARG A 57 -6.55 0.44 -8.62
N ASP A 58 -7.35 -0.54 -8.23
CA ASP A 58 -6.98 -1.54 -7.21
C ASP A 58 -5.75 -2.36 -7.58
N VAL A 59 -5.62 -2.73 -8.86
CA VAL A 59 -4.40 -3.39 -9.37
C VAL A 59 -3.20 -2.47 -9.22
N LEU A 60 -3.31 -1.21 -9.68
CA LEU A 60 -2.21 -0.25 -9.66
C LEU A 60 -1.79 0.13 -8.23
N LEU A 61 -2.74 0.30 -7.30
CA LEU A 61 -2.47 0.50 -5.87
C LEU A 61 -1.74 -0.70 -5.28
N SER A 62 -2.15 -1.92 -5.62
CA SER A 62 -1.50 -3.15 -5.16
C SER A 62 -0.07 -3.25 -5.70
N CYS A 63 0.14 -2.89 -6.96
CA CYS A 63 1.47 -2.83 -7.58
C CYS A 63 2.35 -1.74 -6.96
N GLY A 64 1.79 -0.57 -6.64
CA GLY A 64 2.51 0.48 -5.92
C GLY A 64 2.95 0.03 -4.53
N ALA A 65 2.08 -0.73 -3.85
CA ALA A 65 2.41 -1.26 -2.53
C ALA A 65 3.57 -2.28 -2.58
N VAL A 66 3.57 -3.19 -3.57
CA VAL A 66 4.68 -4.15 -3.73
C VAL A 66 5.97 -3.48 -4.19
N LEU A 67 5.87 -2.40 -4.99
CA LEU A 67 7.01 -1.59 -5.41
C LEU A 67 7.71 -0.95 -4.21
N ASP A 68 6.95 -0.31 -3.31
CA ASP A 68 7.52 0.29 -2.10
C ASP A 68 8.09 -0.77 -1.13
N HIS A 69 7.43 -1.93 -0.99
CA HIS A 69 8.01 -3.03 -0.21
C HIS A 69 9.35 -3.51 -0.80
N CYS A 70 9.45 -3.62 -2.13
CA CYS A 70 10.70 -3.98 -2.82
C CYS A 70 11.79 -2.92 -2.56
N VAL A 71 11.47 -1.64 -2.68
CA VAL A 71 12.39 -0.52 -2.38
C VAL A 71 12.90 -0.58 -0.93
N VAL A 72 12.03 -0.85 0.05
CA VAL A 72 12.43 -1.03 1.46
C VAL A 72 13.37 -2.22 1.62
N ALA A 73 13.01 -3.37 1.04
CA ALA A 73 13.79 -4.60 1.14
C ALA A 73 15.17 -4.48 0.46
N LEU A 74 15.27 -3.73 -0.64
CA LEU A 74 16.52 -3.40 -1.31
C LEU A 74 17.40 -2.50 -0.44
N ALA A 75 16.84 -1.44 0.16
CA ALA A 75 17.54 -0.53 1.05
C ALA A 75 18.14 -1.24 2.28
N ALA A 76 17.40 -2.18 2.86
CA ALA A 76 17.87 -3.00 3.97
C ALA A 76 19.06 -3.91 3.59
N ARG A 77 19.23 -4.23 2.31
CA ARG A 77 20.30 -5.09 1.79
C ARG A 77 21.50 -4.34 1.20
N GLY A 78 21.56 -3.02 1.38
CA GLY A 78 22.70 -2.23 0.88
C GLY A 78 22.59 -1.85 -0.60
N TRP A 79 21.36 -1.72 -1.11
CA TRP A 79 21.13 -1.06 -2.38
C TRP A 79 20.39 0.26 -2.18
N ARG A 80 20.80 1.29 -2.92
CA ARG A 80 20.03 2.51 -3.10
C ARG A 80 19.20 2.36 -4.38
N PRO A 81 17.90 2.03 -4.29
CA PRO A 81 17.05 1.90 -5.46
C PRO A 81 16.72 3.27 -6.06
N ALA A 82 16.78 3.38 -7.39
CA ALA A 82 16.25 4.50 -8.15
C ALA A 82 15.06 4.02 -8.99
N VAL A 83 13.86 4.56 -8.70
CA VAL A 83 12.61 4.10 -9.32
C VAL A 83 12.22 5.01 -10.47
N ARG A 84 12.14 4.44 -11.68
CA ARG A 84 11.50 5.05 -12.85
C ARG A 84 10.11 4.45 -13.02
N ARG A 85 9.07 5.28 -12.91
CA ARG A 85 7.65 4.85 -13.02
C ARG A 85 7.14 5.08 -14.43
N LEU A 86 6.38 4.11 -14.94
CA LEU A 86 5.87 4.09 -16.32
C LEU A 86 6.99 4.42 -17.33
N PRO A 87 8.09 3.63 -17.33
CA PRO A 87 9.26 3.93 -18.14
C PRO A 87 9.01 3.80 -19.64
N ASP A 88 8.01 3.01 -20.04
CA ASP A 88 7.59 2.85 -21.43
C ASP A 88 6.11 3.25 -21.57
N SER A 89 5.85 4.33 -22.31
CA SER A 89 4.50 4.83 -22.58
C SER A 89 3.70 3.93 -23.54
N ALA A 90 4.37 3.09 -24.33
CA ALA A 90 3.71 2.16 -25.25
C ALA A 90 3.27 0.86 -24.56
N ASP A 91 3.96 0.47 -23.49
CA ASP A 91 3.61 -0.69 -22.67
C ASP A 91 2.96 -0.27 -21.35
N THR A 92 1.64 -0.11 -21.38
CA THR A 92 0.82 0.19 -20.18
C THR A 92 0.87 -0.90 -19.10
N GLY A 93 1.43 -2.08 -19.41
CA GLY A 93 1.70 -3.12 -18.43
C GLY A 93 2.96 -2.86 -17.61
N HIS A 94 3.93 -2.10 -18.12
CA HIS A 94 5.22 -1.84 -17.47
C HIS A 94 5.11 -0.67 -16.49
N LEU A 95 4.93 -1.00 -15.21
CA LEU A 95 4.61 -0.01 -14.18
C LEU A 95 5.84 0.70 -13.63
N ALA A 96 6.95 -0.02 -13.44
CA ALA A 96 8.17 0.58 -12.91
C ALA A 96 9.41 -0.21 -13.28
N MET A 97 10.55 0.48 -13.29
CA MET A 97 11.88 -0.09 -13.29
C MET A 97 12.66 0.44 -12.09
N VAL A 98 13.31 -0.46 -11.37
CA VAL A 98 14.16 -0.16 -10.22
C VAL A 98 15.61 -0.41 -10.59
N GLU A 99 16.38 0.67 -10.72
CA GLU A 99 17.83 0.61 -10.90
C GLU A 99 18.53 0.42 -9.55
N LEU A 100 19.54 -0.44 -9.51
CA LEU A 100 20.26 -0.78 -8.29
C LEU A 100 21.65 -0.15 -8.26
N ILE A 101 21.88 0.67 -7.23
CA ILE A 101 23.16 1.32 -6.95
C ILE A 101 23.65 0.79 -5.61
N GLY A 102 24.85 0.23 -5.54
CA GLY A 102 25.44 -0.23 -4.28
C GLY A 102 25.55 0.92 -3.27
N ALA A 103 25.15 0.66 -2.02
CA ALA A 103 25.17 1.64 -0.94
C ALA A 103 25.35 0.95 0.42
N PRO A 104 25.81 1.65 1.47
CA PRO A 104 25.73 1.11 2.83
C PRO A 104 24.27 0.80 3.20
N PRO A 105 23.99 -0.31 3.94
CA PRO A 105 22.65 -0.60 4.43
C PRO A 105 22.07 0.55 5.25
N ASP A 106 20.82 0.93 4.98
CA ASP A 106 20.12 1.99 5.71
C ASP A 106 19.49 1.42 7.00
N PRO A 107 19.87 1.88 8.20
CA PRO A 107 19.27 1.44 9.47
C PRO A 107 17.75 1.69 9.54
N THR A 108 17.24 2.71 8.85
CA THR A 108 15.79 2.95 8.77
C THR A 108 15.13 1.94 7.85
N GLY A 109 15.70 1.69 6.67
CA GLY A 109 15.30 0.60 5.78
C GLY A 109 15.27 -0.76 6.46
N ALA A 110 16.28 -1.12 7.26
CA ALA A 110 16.33 -2.37 8.02
C ALA A 110 15.14 -2.52 8.98
N ARG A 111 14.84 -1.48 9.79
CA ARG A 111 13.68 -1.48 10.70
C ARG A 111 12.35 -1.61 9.96
N LEU A 112 12.21 -0.97 8.80
CA LEU A 112 11.00 -1.09 7.98
C LEU A 112 10.90 -2.49 7.34
N ALA A 113 12.01 -3.09 6.92
CA ALA A 113 12.04 -4.45 6.40
C ALA A 113 11.60 -5.49 7.45
N ASP A 114 12.05 -5.35 8.70
CA ASP A 114 11.59 -6.17 9.82
C ASP A 114 10.07 -6.00 10.05
N ALA A 115 9.57 -4.76 9.94
CA ALA A 115 8.15 -4.47 10.07
C ALA A 115 7.30 -5.10 8.95
N ILE A 116 7.82 -5.22 7.72
CA ILE A 116 7.14 -5.92 6.61
C ILE A 116 6.82 -7.38 6.99
N ALA A 117 7.79 -8.09 7.56
CA ALA A 117 7.63 -9.50 7.94
C ALA A 117 6.53 -9.67 9.01
N GLY A 118 6.45 -8.72 9.95
CA GLY A 118 5.47 -8.70 11.02
C GLY A 118 4.07 -8.27 10.58
N ARG A 119 3.93 -7.29 9.69
CA ARG A 119 2.66 -6.63 9.36
C ARG A 119 1.59 -7.61 8.89
N ARG A 120 0.35 -7.39 9.34
CA ARG A 120 -0.86 -8.08 8.87
C ARG A 120 -1.95 -7.06 8.62
N THR A 121 -2.85 -7.36 7.69
CA THR A 121 -4.10 -6.59 7.54
C THR A 121 -5.04 -7.05 8.63
N ASP A 122 -5.34 -6.19 9.60
CA ASP A 122 -6.25 -6.51 10.71
C ASP A 122 -7.57 -5.78 10.52
N ARG A 123 -8.65 -6.52 10.27
CA ARG A 123 -9.98 -5.96 10.00
C ARG A 123 -10.84 -5.80 11.24
N ARG A 124 -10.43 -6.40 12.36
CA ARG A 124 -11.15 -6.36 13.65
C ARG A 124 -11.29 -4.93 14.17
N PRO A 125 -12.22 -4.64 15.09
CA PRO A 125 -12.30 -3.34 15.76
C PRO A 125 -11.04 -3.05 16.57
N TYR A 126 -10.45 -1.86 16.44
CA TYR A 126 -9.21 -1.50 17.12
C TYR A 126 -9.51 -0.96 18.52
N ARG A 127 -8.52 -1.02 19.42
CA ARG A 127 -8.65 -0.47 20.77
C ARG A 127 -8.87 1.03 20.72
N GLN A 128 -9.58 1.55 21.73
CA GLN A 128 -9.90 2.97 21.90
C GLN A 128 -8.73 3.82 22.39
N ASP A 129 -7.57 3.21 22.67
CA ASP A 129 -6.38 3.96 23.08
C ASP A 129 -5.98 4.98 22.01
N PRO A 130 -5.65 6.23 22.41
CA PRO A 130 -5.25 7.25 21.46
C PRO A 130 -3.94 6.84 20.77
N ILE A 131 -3.85 7.12 19.47
CA ILE A 131 -2.59 7.08 18.75
C ILE A 131 -1.75 8.27 19.22
N PRO A 132 -0.44 8.10 19.51
CA PRO A 132 0.43 9.21 19.87
C PRO A 132 0.36 10.36 18.85
N ALA A 133 0.29 11.60 19.32
CA ALA A 133 0.00 12.78 18.49
C ALA A 133 0.95 12.90 17.27
N GLY A 134 2.26 12.68 17.45
CA GLY A 134 3.25 12.78 16.38
C GLY A 134 3.22 11.64 15.34
N THR A 135 2.43 10.58 15.58
CA THR A 135 2.35 9.45 14.64
C THR A 135 1.61 9.84 13.36
N LEU A 136 0.47 10.55 13.47
CA LEU A 136 -0.27 10.98 12.29
C LEU A 136 0.52 12.04 11.49
N GLU A 137 1.22 12.94 12.18
CA GLU A 137 2.14 13.91 11.55
C GLU A 137 3.27 13.19 10.78
N SER A 138 3.80 12.11 11.34
CA SER A 138 4.82 11.29 10.67
C SER A 138 4.26 10.63 9.41
N PHE A 139 3.01 10.14 9.43
CA PHE A 139 2.36 9.58 8.25
C PHE A 139 2.05 10.63 7.18
N TYR A 140 1.61 11.82 7.59
CA TYR A 140 1.46 12.96 6.70
C TYR A 140 2.78 13.29 6.00
N ALA A 141 3.89 13.40 6.75
CA ALA A 141 5.19 13.68 6.18
C ALA A 141 5.71 12.55 5.26
N VAL A 142 5.31 11.30 5.50
CA VAL A 142 5.59 10.17 4.60
C VAL A 142 4.81 10.31 3.29
N ALA A 143 3.50 10.59 3.37
CA ALA A 143 2.65 10.75 2.19
C ALA A 143 3.13 11.90 1.30
N ALA A 144 3.42 13.06 1.91
CA ALA A 144 3.89 14.24 1.20
C ALA A 144 5.20 14.00 0.43
N ARG A 145 6.15 13.24 1.00
CA ARG A 145 7.41 12.86 0.31
C ARG A 145 7.19 12.01 -0.93
N LEU A 146 6.06 11.31 -0.99
CA LEU A 146 5.65 10.48 -2.13
C LEU A 146 4.69 11.21 -3.08
N GLY A 147 4.41 12.49 -2.82
CA GLY A 147 3.48 13.31 -3.62
C GLY A 147 2.03 12.85 -3.48
N VAL A 148 1.66 12.36 -2.31
CA VAL A 148 0.31 11.89 -1.98
C VAL A 148 -0.23 12.73 -0.83
N GLU A 149 -1.44 13.23 -1.01
CA GLU A 149 -2.14 14.03 0.00
C GLU A 149 -2.80 13.14 1.04
N PHE A 150 -2.83 13.64 2.28
CA PHE A 150 -3.23 12.89 3.45
C PHE A 150 -4.30 13.66 4.22
N GLY A 151 -5.43 12.99 4.50
CA GLY A 151 -6.49 13.54 5.33
C GLY A 151 -6.96 12.53 6.36
N VAL A 152 -7.30 12.97 7.57
CA VAL A 152 -7.96 12.11 8.57
C VAL A 152 -9.47 12.23 8.36
N VAL A 153 -10.13 11.13 7.99
CA VAL A 153 -11.57 11.08 7.81
C VAL A 153 -12.26 11.27 9.17
N PRO A 154 -13.13 12.29 9.34
CA PRO A 154 -13.80 12.53 10.61
C PRO A 154 -14.60 11.30 11.05
N ARG A 155 -14.57 10.97 12.34
CA ARG A 155 -15.23 9.75 12.86
C ARG A 155 -16.73 9.65 12.52
N MET A 156 -17.41 10.78 12.37
CA MET A 156 -18.84 10.83 11.99
C MET A 156 -19.12 10.46 10.52
N ARG A 157 -18.09 10.40 9.67
CA ARG A 157 -18.18 10.15 8.22
C ARG A 157 -17.96 8.70 7.83
N TRP A 158 -17.79 7.79 8.77
CA TRP A 158 -17.63 6.38 8.47
C TRP A 158 -18.16 5.51 9.60
N THR A 159 -18.38 4.23 9.30
CA THR A 159 -18.73 3.20 10.27
C THR A 159 -17.97 1.92 9.96
N HIS A 160 -17.62 1.19 11.02
CA HIS A 160 -17.24 -0.22 10.94
C HIS A 160 -18.50 -1.05 11.16
N ASP A 161 -18.81 -1.97 10.24
CA ASP A 161 -20.09 -2.72 10.26
C ASP A 161 -20.10 -3.91 11.24
N GLY A 162 -19.08 -4.01 12.11
CA GLY A 162 -18.91 -5.12 13.06
C GLY A 162 -18.33 -6.39 12.43
N GLY A 163 -18.25 -6.45 11.09
CA GLY A 163 -17.57 -7.50 10.33
C GLY A 163 -16.21 -7.03 9.82
N ASP A 164 -15.96 -7.27 8.54
CA ASP A 164 -14.73 -6.88 7.85
C ASP A 164 -14.85 -5.55 7.09
N GLY A 165 -16.04 -4.93 7.12
CA GLY A 165 -16.41 -3.82 6.25
C GLY A 165 -16.32 -2.45 6.91
N VAL A 166 -15.93 -1.47 6.10
CA VAL A 166 -15.97 -0.05 6.43
C VAL A 166 -16.84 0.63 5.39
N ALA A 167 -17.73 1.49 5.82
CA ALA A 167 -18.59 2.27 4.93
C ALA A 167 -18.40 3.76 5.20
N LEU A 168 -18.31 4.55 4.12
CA LEU A 168 -18.37 6.00 4.19
C LEU A 168 -19.85 6.45 4.35
N ARG A 169 -20.06 7.54 5.08
CA ARG A 169 -21.39 8.08 5.40
C ARG A 169 -21.51 9.51 4.87
N TYR A 170 -21.93 9.59 3.62
CA TYR A 170 -22.27 10.84 2.95
C TYR A 170 -23.71 10.77 2.41
N GLY A 171 -24.38 11.92 2.31
CA GLY A 171 -25.75 12.01 1.78
C GLY A 171 -26.82 11.40 2.70
N GLU A 172 -27.79 10.67 2.14
CA GLU A 172 -28.94 10.08 2.85
C GLU A 172 -28.53 9.07 3.94
N ASN A 173 -27.30 8.55 3.87
CA ASN A 173 -26.71 7.70 4.89
C ASN A 173 -26.14 8.49 6.09
N ALA A 174 -26.21 9.82 6.10
CA ALA A 174 -25.67 10.68 7.17
C ALA A 174 -26.55 10.75 8.43
N VAL A 175 -27.69 10.05 8.50
CA VAL A 175 -28.65 10.21 9.60
C VAL A 175 -28.03 9.87 10.96
N ALA A 176 -28.24 10.81 11.88
CA ALA A 176 -27.58 11.04 13.16
C ALA A 176 -27.64 9.88 14.17
N GLY A 177 -26.57 9.73 14.95
CA GLY A 177 -26.50 8.88 16.14
C GLY A 177 -25.05 8.70 16.61
N ALA A 178 -24.82 8.87 17.92
CA ALA A 178 -23.51 8.80 18.58
C ALA A 178 -22.70 7.52 18.28
N ASP A 179 -21.36 7.67 18.33
CA ASP A 179 -20.28 6.71 18.03
C ASP A 179 -20.74 5.28 17.68
N ARG A 180 -20.97 5.05 16.38
CA ARG A 180 -21.41 3.77 15.82
C ARG A 180 -20.28 2.97 15.18
N ASN A 181 -19.02 3.31 15.44
CA ASN A 181 -17.89 2.51 14.96
C ASN A 181 -17.77 1.15 15.67
N GLY A 182 -18.81 0.69 16.39
CA GLY A 182 -18.81 -0.58 17.10
C GLY A 182 -17.73 -0.67 18.17
N GLY A 183 -17.23 0.46 18.67
CA GLY A 183 -16.07 0.50 19.56
C GLY A 183 -14.71 0.45 18.84
N ASP A 184 -14.65 0.60 17.52
CA ASP A 184 -13.39 0.70 16.76
C ASP A 184 -12.68 2.05 16.99
N GLY A 185 -11.56 2.00 17.72
CA GLY A 185 -10.71 3.16 18.01
C GLY A 185 -9.73 3.55 16.90
N ALA A 186 -9.83 2.94 15.72
CA ALA A 186 -8.96 3.30 14.60
C ALA A 186 -9.15 4.76 14.16
N ALA A 187 -8.06 5.37 13.71
CA ALA A 187 -8.10 6.51 12.81
C ALA A 187 -8.30 6.00 11.38
N LEU A 188 -9.20 6.62 10.62
CA LEU A 188 -9.35 6.37 9.19
C LEU A 188 -8.65 7.48 8.43
N ILE A 189 -7.66 7.10 7.62
CA ILE A 189 -6.86 8.01 6.78
C ILE A 189 -7.34 7.88 5.34
N GLY A 190 -7.54 9.00 4.66
CA GLY A 190 -7.70 9.11 3.22
C GLY A 190 -6.39 9.53 2.56
N LEU A 191 -6.05 8.84 1.48
CA LEU A 191 -4.93 9.16 0.61
C LEU A 191 -5.48 9.63 -0.74
N ALA A 192 -5.06 10.82 -1.18
CA ALA A 192 -5.52 11.41 -2.43
C ALA A 192 -4.36 11.90 -3.29
N THR A 193 -4.62 12.11 -4.58
CA THR A 193 -3.65 12.59 -5.56
C THR A 193 -4.27 13.69 -6.40
N ALA A 194 -3.43 14.55 -6.99
CA ALA A 194 -3.87 15.63 -7.86
C ALA A 194 -4.52 15.12 -9.16
N ASP A 195 -4.11 13.93 -9.62
CA ASP A 195 -4.64 13.28 -10.82
C ASP A 195 -5.26 11.92 -10.46
N ASP A 196 -6.09 11.37 -11.35
CA ASP A 196 -6.67 10.02 -11.25
C ASP A 196 -6.10 9.04 -12.29
N ASP A 197 -4.85 9.27 -12.69
CA ASP A 197 -4.16 8.47 -13.70
C ASP A 197 -3.39 7.28 -13.08
N GLU A 198 -2.73 6.51 -13.96
CA GLU A 198 -2.01 5.30 -13.52
C GLU A 198 -0.81 5.61 -12.62
N ARG A 199 -0.14 6.74 -12.86
CA ARG A 199 1.02 7.19 -12.08
C ARG A 199 0.57 7.60 -10.68
N ALA A 200 -0.55 8.28 -10.58
CA ALA A 200 -1.17 8.69 -9.33
C ALA A 200 -1.59 7.48 -8.50
N ALA A 201 -2.27 6.50 -9.11
CA ALA A 201 -2.65 5.25 -8.44
C ALA A 201 -1.41 4.47 -7.95
N LEU A 202 -0.36 4.36 -8.77
CA LEU A 202 0.88 3.70 -8.38
C LEU A 202 1.54 4.39 -7.17
N ARG A 203 1.67 5.73 -7.20
CA ARG A 203 2.22 6.52 -6.09
C ARG A 203 1.40 6.39 -4.82
N ALA A 204 0.07 6.40 -4.92
CA ALA A 204 -0.81 6.19 -3.78
C ALA A 204 -0.62 4.80 -3.16
N GLY A 205 -0.36 3.77 -3.97
CA GLY A 205 -0.01 2.43 -3.51
C GLY A 205 1.30 2.40 -2.73
N GLU A 206 2.33 3.10 -3.23
CA GLU A 206 3.61 3.23 -2.53
C GLU A 206 3.45 3.95 -1.19
N ALA A 207 2.69 5.05 -1.14
CA ALA A 207 2.42 5.78 0.09
C ALA A 207 1.62 4.95 1.10
N LEU A 208 0.59 4.25 0.64
CA LEU A 208 -0.19 3.33 1.46
C LEU A 208 0.69 2.25 2.07
N SER A 209 1.60 1.66 1.29
CA SER A 209 2.59 0.71 1.78
C SER A 209 3.48 1.35 2.85
N ARG A 210 4.11 2.49 2.54
CA ARG A 210 5.09 3.11 3.43
C ARG A 210 4.47 3.45 4.78
N ILE A 211 3.26 4.02 4.78
CA ILE A 211 2.51 4.32 6.01
C ILE A 211 2.16 3.04 6.76
N ALA A 212 1.67 2.00 6.08
CA ALA A 212 1.29 0.74 6.73
C ALA A 212 2.50 0.00 7.35
N VAL A 213 3.67 0.06 6.72
CA VAL A 213 4.93 -0.50 7.24
C VAL A 213 5.46 0.36 8.40
N SER A 214 5.43 1.69 8.29
CA SER A 214 5.78 2.59 9.39
C SER A 214 4.88 2.39 10.61
N ALA A 215 3.57 2.21 10.40
CA ALA A 215 2.63 1.88 11.48
C ALA A 215 3.02 0.57 12.18
N ALA A 216 3.36 -0.48 11.42
CA ALA A 216 3.81 -1.74 11.98
C ALA A 216 5.13 -1.62 12.76
N ALA A 217 6.07 -0.80 12.29
CA ALA A 217 7.32 -0.51 13.00
C ALA A 217 7.09 0.21 14.35
N MET A 218 5.97 0.93 14.47
CA MET A 218 5.52 1.57 15.71
C MET A 218 4.59 0.69 16.56
N GLY A 219 4.37 -0.57 16.18
CA GLY A 219 3.49 -1.50 16.90
C GLY A 219 2.00 -1.32 16.64
N LEU A 220 1.61 -0.48 15.67
CA LEU A 220 0.22 -0.25 15.30
C LEU A 220 -0.26 -1.29 14.27
N ALA A 221 -1.54 -1.63 14.35
CA ALA A 221 -2.26 -2.36 13.32
C ALA A 221 -2.70 -1.42 12.19
N SER A 222 -2.84 -1.98 10.99
CA SER A 222 -3.38 -1.25 9.85
C SER A 222 -4.23 -2.12 8.93
N CYS A 223 -5.19 -1.48 8.26
CA CYS A 223 -6.04 -2.11 7.26
C CYS A 223 -6.24 -1.19 6.05
N PRO A 224 -5.56 -1.48 4.92
CA PRO A 224 -5.85 -0.87 3.63
C PRO A 224 -7.26 -1.17 3.15
N LEU A 225 -7.92 -0.16 2.58
CA LEU A 225 -9.31 -0.22 2.12
C LEU A 225 -9.46 0.55 0.81
N THR A 226 -10.04 -0.08 -0.21
CA THR A 226 -10.38 0.56 -1.49
C THR A 226 -11.85 0.47 -1.80
N ALA A 227 -12.50 -0.64 -1.42
CA ALA A 227 -13.93 -0.90 -1.61
C ALA A 227 -14.87 0.28 -1.27
N PRO A 228 -14.68 1.07 -0.19
CA PRO A 228 -15.56 2.21 0.08
C PRO A 228 -15.50 3.31 -1.00
N LEU A 229 -14.42 3.37 -1.77
CA LEU A 229 -14.22 4.33 -2.87
C LEU A 229 -14.70 3.80 -4.23
N HIS A 230 -15.24 2.58 -4.31
CA HIS A 230 -15.79 2.04 -5.56
C HIS A 230 -17.12 2.70 -5.91
N ARG A 231 -17.81 3.25 -4.91
CA ARG A 231 -19.00 4.08 -5.13
C ARG A 231 -18.56 5.50 -5.46
N VAL A 232 -18.80 5.92 -6.70
CA VAL A 232 -18.45 7.26 -7.21
C VAL A 232 -18.98 8.38 -6.29
N ARG A 233 -20.22 8.26 -5.79
CA ARG A 233 -20.82 9.21 -4.85
C ARG A 233 -20.00 9.36 -3.57
N ASP A 234 -19.59 8.25 -2.96
CA ASP A 234 -18.87 8.26 -1.68
C ASP A 234 -17.45 8.79 -1.88
N ARG A 235 -16.80 8.44 -3.00
CA ARG A 235 -15.48 8.95 -3.37
C ARG A 235 -15.49 10.46 -3.62
N LEU A 236 -16.49 10.98 -4.35
CA LEU A 236 -16.65 12.42 -4.59
C LEU A 236 -16.94 13.17 -3.29
N ALA A 237 -17.83 12.64 -2.45
CA ALA A 237 -18.16 13.28 -1.19
C ALA A 237 -16.95 13.34 -0.23
N LEU A 238 -16.12 12.28 -0.20
CA LEU A 238 -14.85 12.29 0.52
C LEU A 238 -13.89 13.34 -0.04
N SER A 239 -13.82 13.50 -1.36
CA SER A 239 -13.03 14.56 -2.00
C SER A 239 -13.48 15.94 -1.55
N CYS A 240 -14.79 16.23 -1.58
CA CYS A 240 -15.31 17.52 -1.13
C CYS A 240 -15.07 17.78 0.37
N ASP A 241 -15.22 16.76 1.23
CA ASP A 241 -15.12 16.92 2.69
C ASP A 241 -13.67 17.05 3.19
N LEU A 242 -12.72 16.36 2.55
CA LEU A 242 -11.32 16.33 3.00
C LEU A 242 -10.34 17.10 2.13
N PHE A 243 -10.67 17.27 0.86
CA PHE A 243 -9.73 17.73 -0.17
C PHE A 243 -10.34 18.82 -1.06
N GLU A 244 -11.35 19.52 -0.53
CA GLU A 244 -12.02 20.66 -1.17
C GLU A 244 -12.59 20.38 -2.57
N GLY A 245 -12.73 19.11 -2.95
CA GLY A 245 -13.19 18.71 -4.29
C GLY A 245 -12.10 18.74 -5.37
N GLU A 246 -10.86 19.08 -5.01
CA GLU A 246 -9.76 19.32 -5.96
C GLU A 246 -8.87 18.10 -6.18
N LEU A 247 -8.96 17.10 -5.30
CA LEU A 247 -8.11 15.89 -5.36
C LEU A 247 -8.94 14.63 -5.54
N TYR A 248 -8.28 13.57 -6.02
CA TYR A 248 -8.87 12.27 -6.26
C TYR A 248 -8.48 11.30 -5.14
N PRO A 249 -9.41 10.90 -4.24
CA PRO A 249 -9.13 9.89 -3.23
C PRO A 249 -8.77 8.56 -3.90
N GLN A 250 -7.60 8.03 -3.60
CA GLN A 250 -7.08 6.80 -4.19
C GLN A 250 -7.33 5.59 -3.27
N ALA A 251 -7.07 5.75 -1.97
CA ALA A 251 -7.21 4.69 -0.99
C ALA A 251 -7.57 5.21 0.40
N LEU A 252 -8.07 4.31 1.24
CA LEU A 252 -8.27 4.53 2.66
C LEU A 252 -7.37 3.58 3.47
N LEU A 253 -7.00 3.99 4.68
CA LEU A 253 -6.20 3.19 5.60
C LEU A 253 -6.71 3.36 7.02
N ARG A 254 -7.19 2.28 7.64
CA ARG A 254 -7.38 2.26 9.10
C ARG A 254 -6.04 2.05 9.78
N VAL A 255 -5.78 2.80 10.85
CA VAL A 255 -4.60 2.64 11.71
C VAL A 255 -5.00 2.78 13.17
N GLY A 256 -4.38 2.00 14.06
CA GLY A 256 -4.54 2.11 15.51
C GLY A 256 -4.01 0.91 16.25
N TRP A 257 -4.33 0.80 17.53
CA TRP A 257 -3.85 -0.31 18.37
C TRP A 257 -4.69 -1.56 18.10
N ALA A 258 -4.02 -2.66 17.76
CA ALA A 258 -4.68 -3.96 17.55
C ALA A 258 -5.51 -4.36 18.78
N PRO A 259 -6.65 -5.05 18.62
CA PRO A 259 -7.39 -5.60 19.75
C PRO A 259 -6.45 -6.36 20.71
N ALA A 260 -6.64 -6.18 22.02
CA ALA A 260 -5.86 -6.89 23.04
C ALA A 260 -6.16 -8.39 23.04
N ASP A 261 -7.39 -8.76 22.63
CA ASP A 261 -7.88 -10.12 22.69
C ASP A 261 -7.80 -10.84 21.34
N GLY A 262 -7.52 -12.15 21.43
CA GLY A 262 -7.48 -13.06 20.30
C GLY A 262 -6.14 -13.07 19.55
N PRO A 263 -5.84 -14.18 18.85
CA PRO A 263 -4.58 -14.33 18.14
C PRO A 263 -4.44 -13.26 17.04
N ARG A 264 -3.19 -12.87 16.77
CA ARG A 264 -2.88 -12.01 15.63
C ARG A 264 -3.41 -12.66 14.34
N PRO A 265 -4.00 -11.91 13.40
CA PRO A 265 -4.49 -12.48 12.15
C PRO A 265 -3.40 -13.25 11.42
N ALA A 266 -3.76 -14.42 10.90
CA ALA A 266 -2.86 -15.19 10.05
C ALA A 266 -2.46 -14.37 8.82
N GLY A 267 -1.23 -14.58 8.34
CA GLY A 267 -0.83 -14.01 7.05
C GLY A 267 -1.60 -14.72 5.94
N GLY A 268 -2.21 -13.97 5.02
CA GLY A 268 -2.75 -14.56 3.81
C GLY A 268 -1.65 -15.28 3.00
N PRO A 269 -2.00 -16.33 2.24
CA PRO A 269 -1.02 -17.04 1.41
C PRO A 269 -0.38 -16.07 0.43
N ARG A 270 0.91 -16.29 0.14
CA ARG A 270 1.67 -15.53 -0.85
C ARG A 270 2.13 -16.45 -1.96
N ARG A 271 2.10 -15.92 -3.19
CA ARG A 271 2.73 -16.58 -4.33
C ARG A 271 4.23 -16.55 -4.15
N THR A 272 4.85 -17.63 -4.58
CA THR A 272 6.30 -17.78 -4.56
C THR A 272 6.96 -16.80 -5.54
N VAL A 273 8.24 -16.52 -5.32
CA VAL A 273 9.03 -15.71 -6.27
C VAL A 273 9.03 -16.35 -7.65
N ALA A 274 9.13 -17.68 -7.74
CA ALA A 274 9.08 -18.43 -8.99
C ALA A 274 7.76 -18.25 -9.77
N GLU A 275 6.62 -18.11 -9.10
CA GLU A 275 5.33 -17.87 -9.76
C GLU A 275 5.17 -16.44 -10.30
N THR A 276 5.95 -15.49 -9.77
CA THR A 276 5.76 -14.06 -10.04
C THR A 276 6.93 -13.41 -10.76
N THR A 277 8.06 -14.10 -10.92
CA THR A 277 9.31 -13.52 -11.38
C THR A 277 9.91 -14.28 -12.55
N VAL A 278 10.29 -13.53 -13.59
CA VAL A 278 11.13 -14.00 -14.69
C VAL A 278 12.55 -13.47 -14.49
N TRP A 279 13.55 -14.33 -14.67
CA TRP A 279 14.96 -14.00 -14.51
C TRP A 279 15.66 -13.99 -15.88
N ASP A 280 15.98 -12.81 -16.40
CA ASP A 280 16.56 -12.56 -17.71
C ASP A 280 18.01 -12.03 -17.59
N LEU A 281 18.83 -12.66 -16.75
CA LEU A 281 20.20 -12.17 -16.45
C LEU A 281 21.23 -12.45 -17.56
N GLY A 282 20.81 -13.04 -18.67
CA GLY A 282 21.70 -13.57 -19.72
C GLY A 282 22.48 -14.79 -19.22
N SER A 283 22.71 -15.76 -20.12
CA SER A 283 23.74 -16.78 -19.87
C SER A 283 25.10 -16.10 -19.99
N GLY A 284 25.84 -16.05 -18.87
CA GLY A 284 27.22 -15.55 -18.83
C GLY A 284 28.18 -16.30 -19.74
#